data_AF-A0A2B8A3C8-F1
#
_entry.id   AF-A0A2B8A3C8-F1
#
_cell.length_a   1.000
_cell.length_b   1.000
_cell.length_c   1.000
_cell.angle_alpha   90.00
_cell.angle_beta   90.00
_cell.angle_gamma   90.00
#
_symmetry.space_group_name_H-M   'P 1'
#
loop_
_entity.id
_entity.type
_entity.pdbx_description
1 polymer ?
#
loop_
_entity_poly.entity_id
_entity_poly.type
_entity_poly.pdbx_seq_one_letter_code
_entity_poly.pdbx_strand_id
1 'polypeptide(L)'
;IALRHTMANLNPNTAETIYSEAANQLQNGEIKKVRDVVMALRYIYVDDAMFEESFAKGQISTRRKKDLVKYILVKLENQIGNTEYNYEDASATIEHILPENPGRVWEQTFSPEIQDDFIYRLGNYTLLKAGVNNKLDNETPFAKKLEYYRQSAYKLSSEYCSYDDFKPTTLQLRQERMAKAAKAVWKSAFIE
;
A
#
# COMPACT_ATOMS: atom_id res chain seq x y z
N ILE A 1 -8.65 10.69 3.93
CA ILE A 1 -8.85 11.69 2.86
C ILE A 1 -7.60 11.81 1.99
N ALA A 2 -6.49 12.35 2.50
CA ALA A 2 -5.27 12.60 1.71
C ALA A 2 -4.77 11.38 0.91
N LEU A 3 -4.59 10.22 1.55
CA LEU A 3 -4.11 9.03 0.82
C LEU A 3 -5.07 8.63 -0.31
N ARG A 4 -6.39 8.72 -0.09
CA ARG A 4 -7.37 8.37 -1.13
C ARG A 4 -7.23 9.28 -2.35
N HIS A 5 -7.09 10.59 -2.11
CA HIS A 5 -6.86 11.58 -3.16
C HIS A 5 -5.55 11.33 -3.90
N THR A 6 -4.46 11.01 -3.19
CA THR A 6 -3.16 10.68 -3.80
C THR A 6 -3.23 9.40 -4.65
N MET A 7 -3.90 8.35 -4.15
CA MET A 7 -4.04 7.08 -4.89
C MET A 7 -4.85 7.24 -6.17
N ALA A 8 -5.87 8.11 -6.16
CA ALA A 8 -6.67 8.46 -7.33
C ALA A 8 -5.95 9.37 -8.33
N ASN A 9 -4.69 9.74 -8.06
CA ASN A 9 -3.87 10.62 -8.90
C ASN A 9 -4.56 11.96 -9.24
N LEU A 10 -5.36 12.47 -8.31
CA LEU A 10 -6.08 13.74 -8.47
C LEU A 10 -5.13 14.93 -8.25
N ASN A 11 -5.48 16.08 -8.83
CA ASN A 11 -4.64 17.28 -8.86
C ASN A 11 -4.25 17.75 -7.45
N PRO A 12 -2.95 17.73 -7.08
CA PRO A 12 -2.48 18.17 -5.77
C PRO A 12 -2.85 19.62 -5.44
N ASN A 13 -2.91 20.52 -6.42
CA ASN A 13 -3.20 21.95 -6.23
C ASN A 13 -4.65 22.16 -5.75
N THR A 14 -5.58 21.31 -6.20
CA THR A 14 -6.96 21.34 -5.74
C THR A 14 -7.03 20.95 -4.26
N ALA A 15 -6.30 19.91 -3.87
CA ALA A 15 -6.24 19.49 -2.48
C ALA A 15 -5.58 20.56 -1.59
N GLU A 16 -4.49 21.18 -2.04
CA GLU A 16 -3.78 22.23 -1.29
C GLU A 16 -4.64 23.45 -1.01
N THR A 17 -5.41 23.91 -2.00
CA THR A 17 -6.39 25.00 -1.82
C THR A 17 -7.41 24.66 -0.74
N ILE A 18 -8.01 23.46 -0.81
CA ILE A 18 -9.06 23.03 0.13
C ILE A 18 -8.48 22.78 1.54
N TYR A 19 -7.26 22.25 1.65
CA TYR A 19 -6.58 22.14 2.95
C TYR A 19 -6.30 23.50 3.58
N SER A 20 -5.84 24.46 2.78
CA SER A 20 -5.54 25.83 3.23
C SER A 20 -6.80 26.54 3.70
N GLU A 21 -7.91 26.39 2.97
CA GLU A 21 -9.20 26.97 3.35
C GLU A 21 -9.72 26.38 4.67
N ALA A 22 -9.69 25.06 4.81
CA ALA A 22 -10.08 24.40 6.06
C ALA A 22 -9.18 24.81 7.26
N ALA A 23 -7.88 24.98 7.03
CA ALA A 23 -6.95 25.46 8.05
C ALA A 23 -7.26 26.90 8.49
N ASN A 24 -7.55 27.80 7.55
CA ASN A 24 -7.93 29.18 7.85
C ASN A 24 -9.24 29.25 8.65
N GLN A 25 -10.27 28.48 8.25
CA GLN A 25 -11.54 28.40 8.98
C GLN A 25 -11.33 27.89 10.42
N LEU A 26 -10.44 26.91 10.61
CA LEU A 26 -10.10 26.39 11.94
C LEU A 26 -9.38 27.44 12.78
N GLN A 27 -8.41 28.15 12.19
CA GLN A 27 -7.64 29.20 12.85
C GLN A 27 -8.51 30.39 13.26
N ASN A 28 -9.46 30.78 12.41
CA ASN A 28 -10.41 31.87 12.67
C ASN A 28 -11.53 31.47 13.65
N GLY A 29 -11.62 30.19 14.02
CA GLY A 29 -12.64 29.68 14.93
C GLY A 29 -14.02 29.52 14.29
N GLU A 30 -14.11 29.53 12.97
CA GLU A 30 -15.35 29.29 12.19
C GLU A 30 -15.76 27.82 12.27
N ILE A 31 -14.78 26.91 12.17
CA ILE A 31 -14.95 25.49 12.46
C ILE A 31 -14.17 25.11 13.72
N LYS A 32 -14.73 24.24 14.56
CA LYS A 32 -14.13 23.89 15.87
C LYS A 32 -14.05 22.40 16.14
N LYS A 33 -14.78 21.57 15.38
CA LYS A 33 -14.84 20.12 15.59
C LYS A 33 -14.19 19.38 14.43
N VAL A 34 -13.64 18.20 14.73
CA VAL A 34 -13.06 17.30 13.72
C VAL A 34 -14.04 17.01 12.58
N ARG A 35 -15.32 16.80 12.90
CA ARG A 35 -16.37 16.60 11.91
C ARG A 35 -16.43 17.76 10.91
N ASP A 36 -16.39 19.00 11.39
CA ASP A 36 -16.51 20.20 10.55
C ASP A 36 -15.32 20.31 9.60
N VAL A 37 -14.10 20.04 10.10
CA VAL A 37 -12.89 19.97 9.28
C VAL A 37 -13.03 18.89 8.20
N VAL A 38 -13.47 17.68 8.57
CA VAL A 38 -13.64 16.60 7.60
C VAL A 38 -14.71 16.93 6.56
N MET A 39 -15.80 17.60 6.96
CA MET A 39 -16.84 18.05 6.04
C MET A 39 -16.35 19.15 5.10
N ALA A 40 -15.46 20.04 5.53
CA ALA A 40 -14.79 21.00 4.65
C ALA A 40 -13.92 20.28 3.60
N LEU A 41 -13.26 19.19 3.98
CA LEU A 41 -12.42 18.39 3.09
C LEU A 41 -13.21 17.41 2.20
N ARG A 42 -14.54 17.33 2.31
CA ARG A 42 -15.35 16.35 1.56
C ARG A 42 -15.24 16.50 0.05
N TYR A 43 -14.96 17.70 -0.44
CA TYR A 43 -14.88 18.01 -1.88
C TYR A 43 -13.70 17.32 -2.58
N ILE A 44 -12.68 16.93 -1.81
CA ILE A 44 -11.52 16.18 -2.30
C ILE A 44 -11.54 14.72 -1.81
N TYR A 45 -12.66 14.30 -1.21
CA TYR A 45 -12.82 12.92 -0.78
C TYR A 45 -13.13 12.04 -1.99
N VAL A 46 -12.31 11.02 -2.17
CA VAL A 46 -12.53 9.99 -3.18
C VAL A 46 -13.41 8.90 -2.57
N ASP A 47 -14.50 8.58 -3.26
CA ASP A 47 -15.43 7.54 -2.84
C ASP A 47 -14.79 6.15 -2.81
N ASP A 48 -15.50 5.19 -2.23
CA ASP A 48 -15.03 3.83 -2.03
C ASP A 48 -14.72 3.09 -3.34
N ALA A 49 -15.52 3.29 -4.38
CA ALA A 49 -15.37 2.58 -5.66
C ALA A 49 -14.16 3.10 -6.43
N MET A 50 -14.05 4.42 -6.57
CA MET A 50 -12.92 5.05 -7.25
C MET A 50 -11.61 4.80 -6.50
N PHE A 51 -11.62 4.84 -5.16
CA PHE A 51 -10.43 4.53 -4.37
C PHE A 51 -9.99 3.08 -4.50
N GLU A 52 -10.93 2.12 -4.44
CA GLU A 52 -10.62 0.68 -4.60
C GLU A 52 -10.02 0.41 -5.99
N GLU A 53 -10.60 0.95 -7.06
CA GLU A 53 -10.06 0.81 -8.41
C GLU A 53 -8.66 1.43 -8.55
N SER A 54 -8.48 2.64 -8.04
CA SER A 54 -7.20 3.35 -8.10
C SER A 54 -6.11 2.61 -7.31
N PHE A 55 -6.47 2.07 -6.14
CA PHE A 55 -5.55 1.27 -5.33
C PHE A 55 -5.20 -0.05 -6.02
N ALA A 56 -6.17 -0.72 -6.63
CA ALA A 56 -5.97 -2.00 -7.32
C ALA A 56 -4.94 -1.89 -8.46
N LYS A 57 -4.85 -0.72 -9.11
CA LYS A 57 -3.92 -0.43 -10.22
C LYS A 57 -2.67 0.36 -9.80
N GLY A 58 -2.65 0.89 -8.58
CA GLY A 58 -1.66 1.85 -8.11
C GLY A 58 -0.21 1.33 -8.06
N GLN A 59 0.72 2.21 -8.35
CA GLN A 59 2.16 1.99 -8.26
C GLN A 59 2.82 3.08 -7.41
N ILE A 60 3.73 2.68 -6.52
CA ILE A 60 4.51 3.62 -5.72
C ILE A 60 5.95 3.10 -5.65
N SER A 61 6.89 3.86 -6.21
CA SER A 61 8.29 3.47 -6.22
C SER A 61 8.92 3.60 -4.83
N THR A 62 9.45 2.50 -4.31
CA THR A 62 10.23 2.47 -3.06
C THR A 62 11.53 3.25 -3.16
N ARG A 63 12.07 3.50 -4.35
CA ARG A 63 13.25 4.39 -4.55
C ARG A 63 12.99 5.82 -4.09
N ARG A 64 11.76 6.31 -4.26
CA ARG A 64 11.40 7.72 -3.99
C ARG A 64 10.51 7.87 -2.76
N LYS A 65 9.66 6.89 -2.50
CA LYS A 65 8.57 6.97 -1.52
C LYS A 65 8.54 5.74 -0.60
N LYS A 66 9.71 5.27 -0.17
CA LYS A 66 9.85 4.10 0.72
C LYS A 66 8.98 4.20 1.97
N ASP A 67 9.00 5.33 2.65
CA ASP A 67 8.26 5.52 3.91
C ASP A 67 6.74 5.50 3.68
N LEU A 68 6.27 6.06 2.56
CA LEU A 68 4.86 5.98 2.18
C LEU A 68 4.44 4.54 1.90
N VAL A 69 5.25 3.77 1.17
CA VAL A 69 4.99 2.34 0.94
C VAL A 69 4.94 1.60 2.27
N LYS A 70 5.92 1.82 3.16
CA LYS A 70 5.98 1.17 4.46
C LYS A 70 4.76 1.52 5.32
N TYR A 71 4.38 2.79 5.36
CA TYR A 71 3.18 3.26 6.03
C TYR A 71 1.92 2.55 5.52
N ILE A 72 1.73 2.46 4.20
CA ILE A 72 0.58 1.78 3.60
C ILE A 72 0.54 0.30 4.02
N LEU A 73 1.66 -0.40 3.90
CA LEU A 73 1.72 -1.83 4.25
C LEU A 73 1.47 -2.09 5.73
N VAL A 74 2.01 -1.25 6.62
CA VAL A 74 1.79 -1.39 8.06
C VAL A 74 0.35 -1.06 8.45
N LYS A 75 -0.28 -0.07 7.82
CA LYS A 75 -1.70 0.20 8.04
C LYS A 75 -2.60 -0.94 7.55
N LEU A 76 -2.28 -1.54 6.40
CA LEU A 76 -2.96 -2.75 5.93
C LEU A 76 -2.76 -3.93 6.88
N GLU A 77 -1.52 -4.17 7.31
CA GLU A 77 -1.19 -5.21 8.28
C GLU A 77 -1.98 -5.04 9.56
N ASN A 78 -2.05 -3.83 10.12
CA ASN A 78 -2.81 -3.56 11.33
C ASN A 78 -4.31 -3.86 11.17
N GLN A 79 -4.88 -3.54 10.00
CA GLN A 79 -6.29 -3.84 9.71
C GLN A 79 -6.57 -5.34 9.55
N ILE A 80 -5.69 -6.07 8.87
CA ILE A 80 -5.83 -7.52 8.62
C ILE A 80 -5.49 -8.33 9.89
N GLY A 81 -4.42 -7.90 10.55
CA GLY A 81 -3.83 -8.42 11.77
C GLY A 81 -4.68 -8.23 13.00
N ASN A 82 -5.46 -7.14 13.06
CA ASN A 82 -5.93 -6.53 14.29
C ASN A 82 -4.75 -6.26 15.24
N THR A 83 -3.72 -5.60 14.71
CA THR A 83 -2.46 -5.26 15.40
C THR A 83 -2.25 -3.75 15.40
N GLU A 84 -1.24 -3.28 16.14
CA GLU A 84 -0.89 -1.86 16.25
C GLU A 84 0.60 -1.60 15.99
N TYR A 85 1.16 -2.23 14.96
CA TYR A 85 2.56 -2.00 14.59
C TYR A 85 2.81 -0.53 14.19
N ASN A 86 3.96 0.00 14.58
CA ASN A 86 4.43 1.31 14.14
C ASN A 86 5.24 1.16 12.83
N TYR A 87 4.92 1.96 11.82
CA TYR A 87 5.63 1.94 10.54
C TYR A 87 7.08 2.41 10.65
N GLU A 88 7.43 3.15 11.69
CA GLU A 88 8.79 3.61 11.97
C GLU A 88 9.66 2.50 12.56
N ASP A 89 9.08 1.38 13.02
CA ASP A 89 9.86 0.25 13.57
C ASP A 89 10.76 -0.34 12.48
N ALA A 90 12.07 -0.30 12.71
CA ALA A 90 13.09 -0.83 11.82
C ALA A 90 12.99 -2.36 11.64
N SER A 91 12.36 -3.06 12.60
CA SER A 91 12.21 -4.52 12.55
C SER A 91 11.31 -4.95 11.38
N ALA A 92 10.29 -4.17 11.05
CA ALA A 92 9.43 -4.35 9.89
C ALA A 92 10.11 -3.75 8.65
N THR A 93 10.31 -4.55 7.62
CA THR A 93 10.92 -4.11 6.35
C THR A 93 10.00 -4.42 5.18
N ILE A 94 10.12 -3.63 4.12
CA ILE A 94 9.42 -3.90 2.86
C ILE A 94 10.17 -5.01 2.16
N GLU A 95 9.47 -6.10 1.86
CA GLU A 95 9.94 -7.13 0.93
C GLU A 95 9.29 -6.92 -0.44
N HIS A 96 10.12 -7.02 -1.48
CA HIS A 96 9.71 -7.04 -2.89
C HIS A 96 9.56 -8.51 -3.31
N ILE A 97 8.33 -8.97 -3.58
CA ILE A 97 8.10 -10.37 -3.98
C ILE A 97 8.84 -10.64 -5.30
N LEU A 98 8.52 -9.89 -6.36
CA LEU A 98 9.37 -9.68 -7.53
C LEU A 98 10.44 -8.62 -7.16
N PRO A 99 11.73 -8.98 -7.09
CA PRO A 99 12.81 -8.08 -6.68
C PRO A 99 12.90 -6.83 -7.57
N GLU A 100 13.56 -5.77 -7.07
CA GLU A 100 13.73 -4.54 -7.86
C GLU A 100 14.68 -4.72 -9.05
N ASN A 101 15.63 -5.67 -8.94
CA ASN A 101 16.45 -6.13 -10.06
C ASN A 101 16.26 -7.66 -10.15
N PRO A 102 15.19 -8.15 -10.78
CA PRO A 102 14.88 -9.58 -10.83
C PRO A 102 16.02 -10.40 -11.44
N GLY A 103 16.38 -11.50 -10.78
CA GLY A 103 17.27 -12.51 -11.32
C GLY A 103 16.61 -13.37 -12.39
N ARG A 104 17.39 -14.25 -13.04
CA ARG A 104 16.91 -15.09 -14.15
C ARG A 104 15.75 -16.00 -13.76
N VAL A 105 15.67 -16.40 -12.49
CA VAL A 105 14.57 -17.24 -11.98
C VAL A 105 13.18 -16.62 -12.19
N TRP A 106 13.09 -15.30 -12.34
CA TRP A 106 11.84 -14.57 -12.50
C TRP A 106 11.38 -14.45 -13.96
N GLU A 107 12.28 -14.64 -14.94
CA GLU A 107 12.01 -14.41 -16.37
C GLU A 107 10.87 -15.27 -16.93
N GLN A 108 10.66 -16.46 -16.37
CA GLN A 108 9.56 -17.36 -16.77
C GLN A 108 8.18 -16.82 -16.38
N THR A 109 8.10 -16.07 -15.28
CA THR A 109 6.85 -15.51 -14.76
C THR A 109 6.67 -14.03 -15.08
N PHE A 110 7.78 -13.30 -15.18
CA PHE A 110 7.89 -11.89 -15.50
C PHE A 110 9.04 -11.73 -16.49
N SER A 111 8.74 -11.79 -17.78
CA SER A 111 9.74 -11.59 -18.81
C SER A 111 10.38 -10.19 -18.69
N PRO A 112 11.64 -10.01 -19.11
CA PRO A 112 12.34 -8.73 -18.94
C PRO A 112 11.57 -7.51 -19.48
N GLU A 113 10.75 -7.70 -20.51
CA GLU A 113 9.99 -6.64 -21.17
C GLU A 113 8.84 -6.11 -20.32
N ILE A 114 8.34 -6.89 -19.35
CA ILE A 114 7.19 -6.50 -18.53
C ILE A 114 7.55 -6.18 -17.09
N GLN A 115 8.76 -6.49 -16.62
CA GLN A 115 9.14 -6.37 -15.20
C GLN A 115 8.89 -4.96 -14.63
N ASP A 116 9.23 -3.92 -15.39
CA ASP A 116 9.08 -2.52 -14.98
C ASP A 116 7.62 -2.13 -14.67
N ASP A 117 6.65 -2.79 -15.30
CA ASP A 117 5.22 -2.56 -15.05
C ASP A 117 4.75 -3.13 -13.70
N PHE A 118 5.48 -4.10 -13.14
CA PHE A 118 5.08 -4.84 -11.95
C PHE A 118 5.93 -4.56 -10.71
N ILE A 119 7.20 -4.18 -10.87
CA ILE A 119 8.15 -3.99 -9.75
C ILE A 119 7.59 -3.05 -8.68
N TYR A 120 6.94 -1.95 -9.08
CA TYR A 120 6.47 -0.92 -8.16
C TYR A 120 4.97 -0.99 -7.82
N ARG A 121 4.29 -2.07 -8.21
CA ARG A 121 2.89 -2.30 -7.84
C ARG A 121 2.77 -2.57 -6.34
N LEU A 122 1.72 -2.06 -5.70
CA LEU A 122 1.51 -2.32 -4.27
C LEU A 122 1.30 -3.82 -3.98
N GLY A 123 0.70 -4.55 -4.92
CA GLY A 123 0.57 -6.00 -4.87
C GLY A 123 1.90 -6.76 -4.89
N ASN A 124 2.99 -6.11 -5.27
CA ASN A 124 4.34 -6.69 -5.24
C ASN A 124 5.01 -6.59 -3.87
N TYR A 125 4.45 -5.80 -2.94
CA TYR A 125 5.08 -5.57 -1.65
C TYR A 125 4.43 -6.37 -0.53
N THR A 126 5.25 -6.76 0.44
CA THR A 126 4.80 -7.30 1.71
C THR A 126 5.72 -6.85 2.86
N LEU A 127 5.38 -7.23 4.10
CA LEU A 127 6.22 -6.98 5.28
C LEU A 127 6.97 -8.25 5.68
N LEU A 128 8.27 -8.11 5.93
CA LEU A 128 9.09 -9.14 6.56
C LEU A 128 9.98 -8.55 7.65
N LYS A 129 10.36 -9.40 8.61
CA LYS A 129 11.38 -9.04 9.60
C LYS A 129 12.73 -8.88 8.90
N ALA A 130 13.49 -7.84 9.24
CA ALA A 130 14.77 -7.53 8.59
C ALA A 130 15.71 -8.75 8.47
N GLY A 131 15.88 -9.52 9.55
CA GLY A 131 16.74 -10.71 9.54
C GLY A 131 16.26 -11.88 8.67
N VAL A 132 14.97 -11.92 8.32
CA VAL A 132 14.42 -12.88 7.35
C VAL A 132 14.57 -12.33 5.94
N ASN A 133 14.25 -11.05 5.75
CA ASN A 133 14.32 -10.37 4.45
C ASN A 133 15.74 -10.42 3.86
N ASN A 134 16.78 -10.22 4.69
CA ASN A 134 18.18 -10.30 4.28
C ASN A 134 18.64 -11.69 3.77
N LYS A 135 17.82 -12.74 3.93
CA LYS A 135 18.09 -14.09 3.41
C LYS A 135 17.51 -14.33 2.03
N LEU A 136 16.69 -13.40 1.53
CA LEU A 136 16.07 -13.45 0.22
C LEU A 136 16.83 -12.49 -0.69
N ASP A 137 17.18 -12.97 -1.87
CA ASP A 137 17.90 -12.19 -2.87
C ASP A 137 17.14 -12.13 -4.20
N ASN A 138 17.78 -11.56 -5.21
CA ASN A 138 17.20 -11.36 -6.53
C ASN A 138 16.97 -12.68 -7.29
N GLU A 139 17.71 -13.74 -6.94
CA GLU A 139 17.64 -15.07 -7.56
C GLU A 139 16.78 -16.05 -6.74
N THR A 140 16.20 -15.59 -5.62
CA THR A 140 15.36 -16.44 -4.78
C THR A 140 13.99 -16.61 -5.43
N PRO A 141 13.61 -17.83 -5.86
CA PRO A 141 12.33 -18.07 -6.52
C PRO A 141 11.16 -17.92 -5.53
N PHE A 142 9.98 -17.59 -6.04
CA PHE A 142 8.78 -17.38 -5.22
C PHE A 142 8.47 -18.55 -4.29
N ALA A 143 8.60 -19.80 -4.77
CA ALA A 143 8.37 -20.99 -3.95
C ALA A 143 9.23 -21.01 -2.67
N LYS A 144 10.49 -20.56 -2.76
CA LYS A 144 11.39 -20.45 -1.61
C LYS A 144 10.99 -19.28 -0.70
N LYS A 145 10.63 -18.13 -1.27
CA LYS A 145 10.11 -16.99 -0.50
C LYS A 145 8.86 -17.38 0.30
N LEU A 146 7.98 -18.18 -0.28
CA LEU A 146 6.73 -18.64 0.33
C LEU A 146 6.96 -19.47 1.61
N GLU A 147 8.06 -20.25 1.69
CA GLU A 147 8.44 -20.96 2.92
C GLU A 147 8.66 -20.00 4.10
N TYR A 148 9.26 -18.83 3.84
CA TYR A 148 9.47 -17.79 4.85
C TYR A 148 8.18 -17.00 5.12
N TYR A 149 7.39 -16.72 4.07
CA TYR A 149 6.15 -15.96 4.21
C TYR A 149 5.15 -16.68 5.11
N ARG A 150 5.01 -18.01 4.97
CA ARG A 150 4.14 -18.84 5.81
C ARG A 150 4.50 -18.80 7.30
N GLN A 151 5.76 -18.52 7.62
CA GLN A 151 6.25 -18.39 9.01
C GLN A 151 6.26 -16.94 9.51
N SER A 152 5.88 -15.98 8.66
CA SER A 152 5.87 -14.56 9.03
C SER A 152 4.79 -14.26 10.06
N ALA A 153 5.14 -13.44 11.05
CA ALA A 153 4.17 -12.87 11.99
C ALA A 153 3.27 -11.81 11.34
N TYR A 154 3.64 -11.31 10.15
CA TYR A 154 2.82 -10.37 9.39
C TYR A 154 1.82 -11.12 8.50
N LYS A 155 0.53 -10.93 8.73
CA LYS A 155 -0.55 -11.57 7.96
C LYS A 155 -0.55 -11.16 6.49
N LEU A 156 -0.08 -9.97 6.17
CA LEU A 156 0.10 -9.51 4.79
C LEU A 156 1.08 -10.41 4.01
N SER A 157 2.00 -11.09 4.70
CA SER A 157 2.88 -12.11 4.14
C SER A 157 2.29 -13.52 4.25
N SER A 158 1.88 -13.95 5.44
CA SER A 158 1.49 -15.35 5.67
C SER A 158 0.11 -15.70 5.06
N GLU A 159 -0.82 -14.75 4.97
CA GLU A 159 -2.19 -15.01 4.47
C GLU A 159 -2.45 -14.39 3.09
N TYR A 160 -1.83 -13.23 2.80
CA TYR A 160 -2.05 -12.49 1.55
C TYR A 160 -1.05 -12.84 0.45
N CYS A 161 -0.01 -13.62 0.73
CA CYS A 161 0.91 -14.17 -0.29
C CYS A 161 0.77 -15.69 -0.49
N SER A 162 -0.29 -16.31 0.04
CA SER A 162 -0.50 -17.77 -0.06
C SER A 162 -1.01 -18.18 -1.45
N TYR A 163 -0.13 -18.18 -2.43
CA TYR A 163 -0.37 -18.62 -3.80
C TYR A 163 0.65 -19.69 -4.20
N ASP A 164 0.32 -20.52 -5.19
CA ASP A 164 1.23 -21.55 -5.69
C ASP A 164 2.31 -20.97 -6.63
N ASP A 165 1.95 -19.94 -7.39
CA ASP A 165 2.85 -19.18 -8.26
C ASP A 165 2.72 -17.67 -8.03
N PHE A 166 3.72 -16.91 -8.51
CA PHE A 166 3.66 -15.45 -8.51
C PHE A 166 3.98 -14.95 -9.91
N LYS A 167 2.95 -14.41 -10.56
CA LYS A 167 2.95 -13.93 -11.94
C LYS A 167 2.02 -12.72 -12.04
N PRO A 168 1.97 -11.99 -13.18
CA PRO A 168 1.15 -10.79 -13.33
C PRO A 168 -0.30 -10.92 -12.84
N THR A 169 -0.98 -12.02 -13.18
CA THR A 169 -2.37 -12.25 -12.76
C THR A 169 -2.51 -12.45 -11.25
N THR A 170 -1.59 -13.20 -10.63
CA THR A 170 -1.56 -13.39 -9.17
C THR A 170 -1.30 -12.07 -8.44
N LEU A 171 -0.36 -11.27 -8.94
CA LEU A 171 -0.07 -9.94 -8.39
C LEU A 171 -1.29 -9.02 -8.48
N GLN A 172 -1.98 -9.00 -9.62
CA GLN A 172 -3.21 -8.23 -9.82
C GLN A 172 -4.29 -8.64 -8.81
N LEU A 173 -4.60 -9.94 -8.71
CA LEU A 173 -5.59 -10.47 -7.77
C LEU A 173 -5.23 -10.16 -6.32
N ARG A 174 -3.94 -10.27 -5.97
CA ARG A 174 -3.44 -9.90 -4.65
C ARG A 174 -3.67 -8.42 -4.37
N GLN A 175 -3.35 -7.54 -5.31
CA GLN A 175 -3.52 -6.10 -5.14
C GLN A 175 -5.00 -5.69 -5.03
N GLU A 176 -5.90 -6.35 -5.77
CA GLU A 176 -7.35 -6.18 -5.63
C GLU A 176 -7.84 -6.61 -4.24
N ARG A 177 -7.34 -7.72 -3.71
CA ARG A 177 -7.62 -8.14 -2.32
C ARG A 177 -7.11 -7.10 -1.31
N MET A 178 -5.94 -6.52 -1.54
CA MET A 178 -5.41 -5.43 -0.71
C MET A 178 -6.27 -4.16 -0.82
N ALA A 179 -6.78 -3.83 -2.01
CA ALA A 179 -7.63 -2.66 -2.23
C ALA A 179 -8.92 -2.71 -1.39
N LYS A 180 -9.52 -3.90 -1.27
CA LYS A 180 -10.70 -4.13 -0.41
C LYS A 180 -10.41 -3.83 1.05
N ALA A 181 -9.24 -4.25 1.56
CA ALA A 181 -8.80 -3.92 2.92
C ALA A 181 -8.46 -2.42 3.04
N ALA A 182 -7.76 -1.85 2.06
CA ALA A 182 -7.38 -0.44 2.02
C ALA A 182 -8.60 0.48 2.15
N LYS A 183 -9.68 0.16 1.43
CA LYS A 183 -10.93 0.92 1.50
C LYS A 183 -11.38 1.12 2.95
N ALA A 184 -11.39 0.06 3.76
CA ALA A 184 -11.79 0.12 5.16
C ALA A 184 -10.81 0.95 6.01
N VAL A 185 -9.49 0.80 5.78
CA VAL A 185 -8.45 1.54 6.51
C VAL A 185 -8.59 3.06 6.36
N TRP A 186 -8.85 3.52 5.13
CA TRP A 186 -8.85 4.95 4.82
C TRP A 186 -10.24 5.55 4.61
N LYS A 187 -11.30 4.83 5.01
CA LYS A 187 -12.67 5.35 5.01
C LYS A 187 -12.84 6.44 6.07
N SER A 188 -13.50 7.53 5.70
CA SER A 188 -13.88 8.56 6.68
C SER A 188 -15.06 8.08 7.52
N ALA A 189 -15.01 8.28 8.84
CA ALA A 189 -16.15 8.03 9.71
C ALA A 189 -17.22 9.14 9.66
N PHE A 190 -16.93 10.27 8.99
CA PHE A 190 -17.81 11.45 8.97
C PHE A 190 -18.40 11.75 7.58
N ILE A 191 -17.90 11.09 6.53
CA ILE A 191 -18.39 11.25 5.15
C ILE A 191 -19.08 9.94 4.79
N GLU A 192 -20.40 10.01 4.60
CA GLU A 192 -21.24 8.88 4.16
C GLU A 192 -21.11 8.64 2.66
#